data_AF-A0A147GZC4-F1
#
_entry.id   AF-A0A147GZC4-F1
#
_cell.length_a   1.000
_cell.length_b   1.000
_cell.length_c   1.000
_cell.angle_alpha   90.00
_cell.angle_beta   90.00
_cell.angle_gamma   90.00
#
_symmetry.space_group_name_H-M   'P 1'
#
loop_
_entity.id
_entity.type
_entity.pdbx_description
1 polymer ?
#
loop_
_entity_poly.entity_id
_entity_poly.type
_entity_poly.pdbx_seq_one_letter_code
_entity_poly.pdbx_strand_id
1 'polypeptide(L)'
;GGAGAAAAGSKVQINHLSAGRVPEGAQVERAVPTPLLDGNSINLGLNAADFQTASRVADAINRRMGSGMARAMDGRTVQVRAPGDADARVSFIAQLEEITLEQAAPAAKVVINARTGSIVLNEAVTLNPCAIAHGNLSVTISSQPVVSQPAPLSGGQTVVGEQASIQIKQEPGILYQVPASPKLADVVRALNALGATPQDMLAILQAIKASGALNAELEVI
;
A
#
# COMPACT_ATOMS: atom_id res chain seq x y z
N GLY A 1 32.43 41.61 33.23
CA GLY A 1 33.85 41.90 33.00
C GLY A 1 34.52 42.19 34.32
N GLY A 2 35.78 41.78 34.50
CA GLY A 2 36.59 42.13 35.66
C GLY A 2 37.54 43.30 35.35
N ALA A 3 37.94 44.04 36.38
CA ALA A 3 38.92 45.13 36.27
C ALA A 3 39.97 44.97 37.36
N GLY A 4 41.24 45.24 37.03
CA GLY A 4 42.36 45.18 37.96
C GLY A 4 43.30 46.34 37.76
N ALA A 5 43.83 46.86 38.86
CA ALA A 5 44.88 47.87 38.86
C ALA A 5 45.88 47.57 40.00
N ALA A 6 47.15 47.87 39.78
CA ALA A 6 48.21 47.64 40.76
C ALA A 6 49.14 48.86 40.84
N ALA A 7 49.45 49.31 42.07
CA ALA A 7 50.42 50.38 42.32
C ALA A 7 51.04 50.24 43.72
N ALA A 8 52.35 50.49 43.83
CA ALA A 8 53.11 50.61 45.09
C ALA A 8 52.83 49.50 46.13
N GLY A 9 52.83 48.24 45.70
CA GLY A 9 52.64 47.08 46.60
C GLY A 9 51.20 46.76 46.98
N SER A 10 50.22 47.59 46.57
CA SER A 10 48.80 47.31 46.77
C SER A 10 48.14 46.84 45.46
N LYS A 11 47.42 45.72 45.54
CA LYS A 11 46.69 45.12 44.43
C LYS A 11 45.19 45.20 44.71
N VAL A 12 44.44 45.84 43.81
CA VAL A 12 42.98 45.80 43.85
C VAL A 12 42.49 45.03 42.63
N GLN A 13 41.83 43.91 42.90
CA GLN A 13 41.23 43.06 41.88
C GLN A 13 39.72 43.03 42.12
N ILE A 14 38.95 43.57 41.19
CA ILE A 14 37.48 43.53 41.22
C ILE A 14 37.05 42.44 40.23
N ASN A 15 36.60 41.32 40.79
CA ASN A 15 36.24 40.07 40.11
C ASN A 15 37.41 39.29 39.49
N HIS A 16 37.18 38.02 39.14
CA HIS A 16 38.15 37.19 38.42
C HIS A 16 38.18 37.57 36.93
N LEU A 17 39.38 37.79 36.38
CA LEU A 17 39.58 38.17 34.97
C LEU A 17 39.32 37.01 33.98
N SER A 18 39.22 35.77 34.46
CA SER A 18 39.06 34.55 33.65
C SER A 18 37.61 34.04 33.60
N ALA A 19 36.62 34.95 33.59
CA ALA A 19 35.20 34.58 33.55
C ALA A 19 34.53 35.14 32.28
N GLY A 20 34.09 34.24 31.40
CA GLY A 20 33.16 34.51 30.31
C GLY A 20 31.76 34.02 30.69
N ARG A 21 30.72 34.80 30.36
CA ARG A 21 29.33 34.41 30.58
C ARG A 21 28.70 34.17 29.20
N VAL A 22 27.98 33.05 29.06
CA VAL A 22 27.13 32.76 27.89
C VAL A 22 25.68 32.88 28.36
N PRO A 23 25.04 34.06 28.24
CA PRO A 23 23.61 34.19 28.54
C PRO A 23 22.82 33.24 27.61
N GLU A 24 21.80 32.55 28.14
CA GLU A 24 21.05 31.46 27.49
C GLU A 24 21.78 30.12 27.31
N GLY A 25 23.03 29.99 27.77
CA GLY A 25 23.79 28.73 27.75
C GLY A 25 24.23 28.28 26.34
N ALA A 26 24.63 27.02 26.22
CA ALA A 26 24.95 26.37 24.95
C ALA A 26 24.39 24.95 24.96
N GLN A 27 23.71 24.55 23.89
CA GLN A 27 23.25 23.18 23.70
C GLN A 27 24.36 22.38 23.02
N VAL A 28 24.84 21.33 23.69
CA VAL A 28 25.80 20.37 23.11
C VAL A 28 25.01 19.12 22.77
N GLU A 29 24.78 18.89 21.48
CA GLU A 29 24.16 17.66 21.00
C GLU A 29 25.22 16.59 20.81
N ARG A 30 25.10 15.50 21.55
CA ARG A 30 25.88 14.29 21.28
C ARG A 30 25.22 13.59 20.10
N ALA A 31 25.84 13.66 18.93
CA ALA A 31 25.44 12.84 17.80
C ALA A 31 25.41 11.37 18.27
N VAL A 32 24.24 10.74 18.15
CA VAL A 32 24.15 9.29 18.32
C VAL A 32 24.90 8.70 17.12
N PRO A 33 25.95 7.89 17.31
CA PRO A 33 26.61 7.24 16.18
C PRO A 33 25.58 6.37 15.48
N THR A 34 25.14 6.81 14.30
CA THR A 34 24.28 6.03 13.43
C THR A 34 25.21 5.35 12.44
N PRO A 35 25.54 4.05 12.60
CA PRO A 35 26.49 3.35 11.74
C PRO A 35 25.95 3.12 10.32
N LEU A 36 24.90 3.83 9.91
CA LEU A 36 24.32 3.74 8.57
C LEU A 36 25.35 4.09 7.49
N LEU A 37 26.25 5.04 7.78
CA LEU A 37 27.32 5.44 6.88
C LEU A 37 28.57 4.56 6.99
N ASP A 38 28.63 3.67 7.97
CA ASP A 38 29.77 2.81 8.23
C ASP A 38 29.58 1.40 7.62
N GLY A 39 30.70 0.71 7.38
CA GLY A 39 30.71 -0.67 6.87
C GLY A 39 30.53 -0.78 5.35
N ASN A 40 30.31 -2.00 4.84
CA ASN A 40 30.20 -2.29 3.39
C ASN A 40 28.79 -2.74 2.97
N SER A 41 27.81 -2.65 3.88
CA SER A 41 26.45 -3.12 3.66
C SER A 41 25.42 -2.37 4.50
N ILE A 42 24.20 -2.32 4.01
CA ILE A 42 23.01 -1.79 4.67
C ILE A 42 22.01 -2.94 4.84
N ASN A 43 21.34 -3.00 5.98
CA ASN A 43 20.26 -3.95 6.22
C ASN A 43 18.92 -3.23 6.07
N LEU A 44 18.10 -3.69 5.14
CA LEU A 44 16.72 -3.23 4.96
C LEU A 44 15.79 -4.11 5.79
N GLY A 45 14.99 -3.49 6.65
CA GLY A 45 13.92 -4.15 7.39
C GLY A 45 12.59 -4.05 6.65
N LEU A 46 11.90 -5.18 6.51
CA LEU A 46 10.56 -5.26 5.95
C LEU A 46 9.50 -5.15 7.05
N ASN A 47 8.36 -4.54 6.73
CA ASN A 47 7.27 -4.35 7.68
C ASN A 47 6.62 -5.67 8.11
N ALA A 48 6.38 -6.56 7.13
CA ALA A 48 5.81 -7.90 7.35
C ALA A 48 6.89 -8.98 7.19
N ALA A 49 6.77 -10.05 7.97
CA ALA A 49 7.62 -11.23 7.81
C ALA A 49 7.06 -12.13 6.69
N ASP A 50 7.67 -12.08 5.51
CA ASP A 50 7.31 -12.93 4.38
C ASP A 50 8.53 -13.23 3.51
N PHE A 51 8.89 -14.51 3.41
CA PHE A 51 10.05 -14.95 2.64
C PHE A 51 9.91 -14.66 1.14
N GLN A 52 8.68 -14.69 0.59
CA GLN A 52 8.47 -14.35 -0.81
C GLN A 52 8.73 -12.87 -1.07
N THR A 53 8.19 -12.00 -0.22
CA THR A 53 8.44 -10.55 -0.29
C THR A 53 9.93 -10.25 -0.12
N ALA A 54 10.60 -10.85 0.87
CA ALA A 54 12.04 -10.64 1.06
C ALA A 54 12.88 -11.07 -0.15
N SER A 55 12.56 -12.23 -0.75
CA SER A 55 13.19 -12.68 -1.99
C SER A 55 12.95 -11.70 -3.13
N ARG A 56 11.70 -11.27 -3.34
CA ARG A 56 11.34 -10.33 -4.43
C ARG A 56 12.03 -8.98 -4.27
N VAL A 57 12.18 -8.49 -3.04
CA VAL A 57 12.93 -7.24 -2.76
C VAL A 57 14.39 -7.42 -3.15
N ALA A 58 15.05 -8.51 -2.72
CA ALA A 58 16.43 -8.78 -3.11
C ALA A 58 16.59 -8.89 -4.63
N ASP A 59 15.65 -9.56 -5.31
CA ASP A 59 15.65 -9.71 -6.77
C ASP A 59 15.42 -8.37 -7.49
N ALA A 60 14.52 -7.52 -6.99
CA ALA A 60 14.29 -6.17 -7.53
C ALA A 60 15.56 -5.30 -7.43
N ILE A 61 16.24 -5.34 -6.29
CA ILE A 61 17.51 -4.63 -6.09
C ILE A 61 18.59 -5.16 -7.02
N ASN A 62 18.76 -6.48 -7.08
CA ASN A 62 19.75 -7.11 -7.96
C ASN A 62 19.51 -6.79 -9.44
N ARG A 63 18.24 -6.69 -9.89
CA ARG A 63 17.90 -6.32 -11.27
C ARG A 63 18.27 -4.88 -11.60
N ARG A 64 18.06 -3.93 -10.68
CA ARG A 64 18.32 -2.50 -10.92
C ARG A 64 19.77 -2.11 -10.69
N MET A 65 20.43 -2.71 -9.71
CA MET A 65 21.75 -2.27 -9.23
C MET A 65 22.89 -3.26 -9.56
N GLY A 66 22.58 -4.44 -10.11
CA GLY A 66 23.55 -5.46 -10.48
C GLY A 66 23.43 -6.74 -9.66
N SER A 67 23.77 -7.87 -10.27
CA SER A 67 23.64 -9.19 -9.65
C SER A 67 24.52 -9.34 -8.40
N GLY A 68 23.95 -9.85 -7.31
CA GLY A 68 24.68 -10.12 -6.06
C GLY A 68 24.89 -8.89 -5.16
N MET A 69 24.19 -7.79 -5.44
CA MET A 69 24.15 -6.60 -4.60
C MET A 69 23.27 -6.78 -3.37
N ALA A 70 22.18 -7.53 -3.48
CA ALA A 70 21.24 -7.79 -2.39
C ALA A 70 21.02 -9.28 -2.13
N ARG A 71 20.79 -9.63 -0.87
CA ARG A 71 20.45 -10.98 -0.41
C ARG A 71 19.40 -10.91 0.69
N ALA A 72 18.32 -11.67 0.54
CA ALA A 72 17.38 -11.93 1.63
C ALA A 72 18.06 -12.82 2.69
N MET A 73 18.20 -12.30 3.90
CA MET A 73 18.79 -13.02 5.03
C MET A 73 17.74 -13.86 5.75
N ASP A 74 16.54 -13.31 5.89
CA ASP A 74 15.36 -13.95 6.47
C ASP A 74 14.08 -13.30 5.90
N GLY A 75 12.89 -13.64 6.43
CA GLY A 75 11.61 -13.10 5.97
C GLY A 75 11.38 -11.61 6.27
N ARG A 76 12.28 -10.94 6.99
CA ARG A 76 12.20 -9.52 7.36
C ARG A 76 13.43 -8.70 7.01
N THR A 77 14.57 -9.32 6.74
CA THR A 77 15.86 -8.63 6.61
C THR A 77 16.45 -8.90 5.24
N VAL A 78 16.72 -7.85 4.47
CA VAL A 78 17.45 -7.90 3.20
C VAL A 78 18.76 -7.14 3.35
N GLN A 79 19.89 -7.83 3.21
CA GLN A 79 21.21 -7.19 3.25
C GLN A 79 21.59 -6.73 1.84
N VAL A 80 22.04 -5.49 1.72
CA VAL A 80 22.44 -4.84 0.46
C VAL A 80 23.87 -4.32 0.60
N ARG A 81 24.75 -4.64 -0.34
CA ARG A 81 26.10 -4.06 -0.38
C ARG A 81 26.00 -2.58 -0.76
N ALA A 82 26.74 -1.73 -0.07
CA ALA A 82 26.71 -0.29 -0.29
C ALA A 82 28.13 0.29 -0.35
N PRO A 83 28.36 1.40 -1.08
CA PRO A 83 29.64 2.10 -1.10
C PRO A 83 30.10 2.50 0.31
N GLY A 84 31.40 2.43 0.59
CA GLY A 84 31.96 2.88 1.88
C GLY A 84 32.13 4.39 1.99
N ASP A 85 32.14 5.10 0.85
CA ASP A 85 32.14 6.56 0.82
C ASP A 85 30.75 7.11 1.18
N ALA A 86 30.72 8.13 2.05
CA ALA A 86 29.48 8.65 2.63
C ALA A 86 28.58 9.32 1.58
N ASP A 87 29.15 10.13 0.67
CA ASP A 87 28.39 10.86 -0.35
C ASP A 87 27.83 9.88 -1.40
N ALA A 88 28.65 8.91 -1.83
CA ALA A 88 28.23 7.84 -2.71
C ALA A 88 27.14 6.96 -2.07
N ARG A 89 27.20 6.74 -0.75
CA ARG A 89 26.20 5.96 -0.02
C ARG A 89 24.85 6.66 0.07
N VAL A 90 24.82 7.97 0.33
CA VAL A 90 23.56 8.72 0.34
C VAL A 90 22.88 8.64 -1.04
N SER A 91 23.67 8.83 -2.10
CA SER A 91 23.19 8.70 -3.48
C SER A 91 22.69 7.29 -3.80
N PHE A 92 23.37 6.26 -3.29
CA PHE A 92 22.98 4.86 -3.43
C PHE A 92 21.67 4.55 -2.71
N ILE A 93 21.47 5.05 -1.48
CA ILE A 93 20.22 4.88 -0.73
C ILE A 93 19.06 5.54 -1.46
N ALA A 94 19.25 6.76 -2.00
CA ALA A 94 18.21 7.42 -2.78
C ALA A 94 17.76 6.58 -4.00
N GLN A 95 18.71 5.97 -4.71
CA GLN A 95 18.40 5.07 -5.84
C GLN A 95 17.67 3.79 -5.39
N LEU A 96 17.98 3.31 -4.18
CA LEU A 96 17.34 2.13 -3.59
C LEU A 96 15.87 2.42 -3.23
N GLU A 97 15.57 3.61 -2.74
CA GLU A 97 14.21 4.07 -2.42
C GLU A 97 13.31 4.23 -3.66
N GLU A 98 13.88 4.45 -4.84
CA GLU A 98 13.13 4.52 -6.10
C GLU A 98 12.71 3.16 -6.65
N ILE A 99 13.20 2.05 -6.08
CA ILE A 99 12.90 0.71 -6.60
C ILE A 99 11.46 0.34 -6.28
N THR A 100 10.63 0.30 -7.32
CA THR A 100 9.24 -0.16 -7.20
C THR A 100 9.18 -1.68 -7.14
N LEU A 101 8.44 -2.21 -6.16
CA LEU A 101 8.15 -3.63 -6.04
C LEU A 101 6.72 -3.91 -6.49
N GLU A 102 6.54 -4.78 -7.47
CA GLU A 102 5.24 -5.37 -7.77
C GLU A 102 4.88 -6.35 -6.64
N GLN A 103 4.06 -5.87 -5.70
CA GLN A 103 3.51 -6.71 -4.66
C GLN A 103 2.49 -7.68 -5.27
N ALA A 104 2.36 -8.87 -4.67
CA ALA A 104 1.26 -9.74 -5.02
C ALA A 104 -0.06 -9.01 -4.75
N ALA A 105 -1.03 -9.12 -5.66
CA ALA A 105 -2.36 -8.60 -5.43
C ALA A 105 -2.88 -9.15 -4.08
N PRO A 106 -3.41 -8.29 -3.19
CA PRO A 106 -3.93 -8.74 -1.92
C PRO A 106 -5.06 -9.75 -2.15
N ALA A 107 -5.22 -10.71 -1.23
CA ALA A 107 -6.32 -11.66 -1.30
C ALA A 107 -7.66 -10.92 -1.42
N ALA A 108 -8.53 -11.39 -2.32
CA ALA A 108 -9.84 -10.79 -2.53
C ALA A 108 -10.68 -10.93 -1.24
N LYS A 109 -11.09 -9.79 -0.66
CA LYS A 109 -11.76 -9.76 0.63
C LYS A 109 -12.93 -8.78 0.64
N VAL A 110 -14.05 -9.23 1.19
CA VAL A 110 -15.27 -8.46 1.45
C VAL A 110 -15.57 -8.53 2.94
N VAL A 111 -15.57 -7.38 3.61
CA VAL A 111 -15.91 -7.25 5.04
C VAL A 111 -17.24 -6.52 5.15
N ILE A 112 -18.18 -7.12 5.88
CA ILE A 112 -19.50 -6.54 6.10
C ILE A 112 -19.73 -6.37 7.58
N ASN A 113 -20.07 -5.15 8.00
CA ASN A 113 -20.65 -4.92 9.32
C ASN A 113 -22.17 -4.92 9.22
N ALA A 114 -22.81 -6.00 9.69
CA ALA A 114 -24.26 -6.16 9.58
C ALA A 114 -25.04 -5.17 10.48
N ARG A 115 -24.40 -4.64 11.53
CA ARG A 115 -24.99 -3.69 12.47
C ARG A 115 -25.00 -2.27 11.92
N THR A 116 -23.88 -1.82 11.35
CA THR A 116 -23.73 -0.46 10.82
C THR A 116 -24.08 -0.35 9.33
N GLY A 117 -24.19 -1.49 8.64
CA GLY A 117 -24.39 -1.57 7.20
C GLY A 117 -23.17 -1.18 6.37
N SER A 118 -21.98 -1.10 6.99
CA SER A 118 -20.75 -0.78 6.29
C SER A 118 -20.23 -1.99 5.52
N ILE A 119 -19.91 -1.80 4.23
CA ILE A 119 -19.34 -2.83 3.36
C ILE A 119 -18.01 -2.32 2.82
N VAL A 120 -16.95 -3.09 3.03
CA VAL A 120 -15.59 -2.79 2.54
C VAL A 120 -15.13 -3.93 1.64
N LEU A 121 -14.60 -3.59 0.48
CA LEU A 121 -14.06 -4.53 -0.50
C LEU A 121 -12.77 -3.97 -1.10
N ASN A 122 -11.85 -4.84 -1.48
CA ASN A 122 -10.63 -4.45 -2.20
C ASN A 122 -10.76 -4.71 -3.71
N GLU A 123 -9.79 -4.23 -4.47
CA GLU A 123 -9.78 -4.31 -5.94
C GLU A 123 -9.68 -5.73 -6.50
N ALA A 124 -9.20 -6.69 -5.69
CA ALA A 124 -9.04 -8.08 -6.10
C ALA A 124 -10.36 -8.86 -6.17
N VAL A 125 -11.46 -8.32 -5.64
CA VAL A 125 -12.78 -8.97 -5.66
C VAL A 125 -13.35 -9.00 -7.09
N THR A 126 -13.64 -10.21 -7.58
CA THR A 126 -14.25 -10.43 -8.90
C THR A 126 -15.52 -11.29 -8.80
N LEU A 127 -16.36 -11.18 -9.83
CA LEU A 127 -17.63 -11.89 -9.95
C LEU A 127 -17.69 -12.71 -11.23
N ASN A 128 -18.13 -13.97 -11.12
CA ASN A 128 -18.48 -14.81 -12.24
C ASN A 128 -19.98 -14.66 -12.58
N PRO A 129 -20.41 -15.06 -13.79
CA PRO A 129 -21.83 -15.02 -14.16
C PRO A 129 -22.71 -15.85 -13.22
N CYS A 130 -23.82 -15.26 -12.77
CA CYS A 130 -24.83 -15.94 -11.94
C CYS A 130 -26.14 -15.15 -11.90
N ALA A 131 -27.23 -15.80 -11.50
CA ALA A 131 -28.50 -15.13 -11.22
C ALA A 131 -28.98 -15.49 -9.80
N ILE A 132 -29.42 -14.48 -9.05
CA ILE A 132 -29.92 -14.59 -7.67
C ILE A 132 -31.28 -13.92 -7.60
N ALA A 133 -32.21 -14.55 -6.88
CA ALA A 133 -33.46 -13.94 -6.47
C ALA A 133 -33.50 -13.87 -4.93
N HIS A 134 -33.74 -12.69 -4.38
CA HIS A 134 -33.80 -12.46 -2.94
C HIS A 134 -34.86 -11.39 -2.62
N GLY A 135 -35.88 -11.75 -1.85
CA GLY A 135 -37.02 -10.87 -1.58
C GLY A 135 -37.73 -10.47 -2.89
N ASN A 136 -37.89 -9.16 -3.09
CA ASN A 136 -38.43 -8.59 -4.34
C ASN A 136 -37.33 -8.19 -5.34
N LEU A 137 -36.06 -8.55 -5.08
CA LEU A 137 -34.92 -8.24 -5.94
C LEU A 137 -34.46 -9.48 -6.71
N SER A 138 -34.22 -9.32 -8.01
CA SER A 138 -33.52 -10.30 -8.84
C SER A 138 -32.28 -9.68 -9.44
N VAL A 139 -31.11 -10.28 -9.20
CA VAL A 139 -29.80 -9.83 -9.68
C VAL A 139 -29.30 -10.84 -10.70
N THR A 140 -29.02 -10.41 -11.92
CA THR A 140 -28.43 -11.23 -12.98
C THR A 140 -27.08 -10.64 -13.37
N ILE A 141 -26.04 -11.45 -13.32
CA ILE A 141 -24.67 -11.12 -13.71
C ILE A 141 -24.33 -12.00 -14.91
N SER A 142 -23.98 -11.37 -16.02
CA SER A 142 -23.67 -12.02 -17.29
C SER A 142 -22.31 -11.54 -17.79
N SER A 143 -21.53 -12.40 -18.46
CA SER A 143 -20.29 -12.01 -19.14
C SER A 143 -20.44 -12.29 -20.63
N GLN A 144 -20.13 -11.30 -21.47
CA GLN A 144 -20.17 -11.41 -22.93
C GLN A 144 -18.75 -11.17 -23.48
N PRO A 145 -18.21 -12.09 -24.30
CA PRO A 145 -16.91 -11.88 -24.91
C PRO A 145 -17.00 -10.73 -25.92
N VAL A 146 -16.05 -9.80 -25.83
CA VAL A 146 -15.89 -8.68 -26.76
C VAL A 146 -14.57 -8.87 -27.49
N VAL A 147 -14.63 -8.98 -28.80
CA VAL A 147 -13.44 -9.11 -29.64
C VAL A 147 -13.13 -7.75 -30.24
N SER A 148 -11.94 -7.22 -29.95
CA SER A 148 -11.41 -6.04 -30.62
C SER A 148 -10.41 -6.51 -31.67
N GLN A 149 -10.85 -6.52 -32.93
CA GLN A 149 -10.02 -6.87 -34.07
C GLN A 149 -9.67 -5.59 -34.86
N PRO A 150 -8.39 -5.18 -34.87
CA PRO A 150 -7.92 -4.07 -35.70
C PRO A 150 -8.11 -4.35 -37.20
N ALA A 151 -8.08 -3.29 -38.01
CA ALA A 151 -8.24 -3.40 -39.45
C ALA A 151 -7.18 -4.32 -40.08
N PRO A 152 -7.50 -5.05 -41.18
CA PRO A 152 -6.52 -5.88 -41.87
C PRO A 152 -5.27 -5.08 -42.24
N LEU A 153 -4.09 -5.67 -42.06
CA LEU A 153 -2.78 -5.06 -42.34
C LEU A 153 -2.40 -3.86 -41.45
N SER A 154 -3.17 -3.53 -40.41
CA SER A 154 -2.85 -2.41 -39.50
C SER A 154 -1.70 -2.69 -38.52
N GLY A 155 -1.13 -3.90 -38.54
CA GLY A 155 -0.14 -4.37 -37.56
C GLY A 155 -0.69 -4.58 -36.14
N GLY A 156 -2.01 -4.42 -35.94
CA GLY A 156 -2.64 -4.59 -34.64
C GLY A 156 -2.96 -6.06 -34.34
N GLN A 157 -2.86 -6.45 -33.07
CA GLN A 157 -3.23 -7.79 -32.61
C GLN A 157 -4.71 -7.83 -32.21
N THR A 158 -5.40 -8.92 -32.56
CA THR A 158 -6.76 -9.16 -32.08
C THR A 158 -6.70 -9.48 -30.58
N VAL A 159 -7.44 -8.73 -29.78
CA VAL A 159 -7.57 -8.98 -28.34
C VAL A 159 -8.99 -9.46 -28.04
N VAL A 160 -9.07 -10.51 -27.24
CA VAL A 160 -10.34 -11.00 -26.69
C VAL A 160 -10.45 -10.45 -25.27
N GLY A 161 -11.47 -9.64 -25.03
CA GLY A 161 -11.86 -9.16 -23.72
C GLY A 161 -13.20 -9.74 -23.28
N GLU A 162 -13.55 -9.53 -22.03
CA GLU A 162 -14.87 -9.88 -21.50
C GLU A 162 -15.56 -8.62 -20.97
N GLN A 163 -16.84 -8.48 -21.29
CA GLN A 163 -17.69 -7.40 -20.82
C GLN A 163 -18.80 -7.98 -19.94
N ALA A 164 -18.71 -7.74 -18.63
CA ALA A 164 -19.70 -8.20 -17.67
C ALA A 164 -20.88 -7.22 -17.57
N SER A 165 -22.13 -7.66 -17.77
CA SER A 165 -23.34 -6.86 -17.56
C SER A 165 -24.12 -7.35 -16.35
N ILE A 166 -24.52 -6.42 -15.49
CA ILE A 166 -25.34 -6.68 -14.30
C ILE A 166 -26.73 -6.06 -14.52
N GLN A 167 -27.78 -6.86 -14.37
CA GLN A 167 -29.17 -6.41 -14.37
C GLN A 167 -29.80 -6.69 -13.01
N ILE A 168 -30.43 -5.68 -12.42
CA ILE A 168 -31.18 -5.82 -11.17
C ILE A 168 -32.65 -5.47 -11.44
N LYS A 169 -33.57 -6.35 -11.05
CA LYS A 169 -35.02 -6.16 -11.15
C LYS A 169 -35.60 -6.06 -9.76
N GLN A 170 -36.34 -5.00 -9.47
CA GLN A 170 -37.13 -4.86 -8.25
C GLN A 170 -38.62 -4.91 -8.59
N GLU A 171 -39.36 -5.79 -7.94
CA GLU A 171 -40.81 -5.86 -8.13
C GLU A 171 -41.57 -4.80 -7.31
N PRO A 172 -42.58 -4.11 -7.91
CA PRO A 172 -43.07 -4.29 -9.28
C PRO A 172 -42.34 -3.37 -10.29
N GLY A 173 -41.52 -3.94 -11.18
CA GLY A 173 -41.21 -3.39 -12.50
C GLY A 173 -39.99 -2.47 -12.68
N ILE A 174 -39.14 -2.23 -11.68
CA ILE A 174 -37.95 -1.36 -11.87
C ILE A 174 -36.76 -2.21 -12.33
N LEU A 175 -36.32 -2.00 -13.58
CA LEU A 175 -35.09 -2.58 -14.13
C LEU A 175 -33.95 -1.57 -13.99
N TYR A 176 -32.91 -1.93 -13.25
CA TYR A 176 -31.67 -1.17 -13.14
C TYR A 176 -30.57 -1.91 -13.89
N GLN A 177 -30.08 -1.31 -14.97
CA GLN A 177 -28.96 -1.84 -15.73
C GLN A 177 -27.68 -1.13 -15.31
N VAL A 178 -26.72 -1.89 -14.82
CA VAL A 178 -25.40 -1.36 -14.48
C VAL A 178 -24.52 -1.49 -15.72
N PRO A 179 -23.88 -0.40 -16.18
CA PRO A 179 -22.93 -0.47 -17.28
C PRO A 179 -21.77 -1.41 -16.93
N ALA A 180 -21.15 -1.95 -17.97
CA ALA A 180 -20.39 -3.17 -17.82
C ALA A 180 -19.14 -3.04 -16.95
N SER A 181 -19.10 -3.82 -15.88
CA SER A 181 -17.95 -3.92 -14.98
C SER A 181 -18.07 -5.20 -14.15
N PRO A 182 -17.01 -6.03 -14.07
CA PRO A 182 -17.02 -7.26 -13.26
C PRO A 182 -16.89 -6.98 -11.75
N LYS A 183 -16.92 -5.70 -11.32
CA LYS A 183 -16.59 -5.30 -9.96
C LYS A 183 -17.82 -5.36 -9.06
N LEU A 184 -17.69 -6.08 -7.95
CA LEU A 184 -18.72 -6.16 -6.90
C LEU A 184 -19.14 -4.78 -6.37
N ALA A 185 -18.25 -3.79 -6.40
CA ALA A 185 -18.52 -2.43 -6.00
C ALA A 185 -19.73 -1.81 -6.72
N ASP A 186 -19.91 -2.13 -8.01
CA ASP A 186 -21.01 -1.58 -8.81
C ASP A 186 -22.34 -2.27 -8.47
N VAL A 187 -22.32 -3.57 -8.17
CA VAL A 187 -23.48 -4.33 -7.65
C VAL A 187 -23.94 -3.75 -6.31
N VAL A 188 -23.01 -3.55 -5.37
CA VAL A 188 -23.34 -3.00 -4.04
C VAL A 188 -23.89 -1.58 -4.16
N ARG A 189 -23.31 -0.73 -5.02
CA ARG A 189 -23.84 0.61 -5.29
C ARG A 189 -25.26 0.58 -5.86
N ALA A 190 -25.52 -0.31 -6.81
CA ALA A 190 -26.84 -0.44 -7.42
C ALA A 190 -27.89 -0.99 -6.44
N LEU A 191 -27.54 -1.99 -5.63
CA LEU A 191 -28.41 -2.50 -4.56
C LEU A 191 -28.73 -1.43 -3.52
N ASN A 192 -27.73 -0.65 -3.10
CA ASN A 192 -27.92 0.47 -2.18
C ASN A 192 -28.85 1.55 -2.78
N ALA A 193 -28.67 1.89 -4.06
CA ALA A 193 -29.55 2.83 -4.77
C ALA A 193 -31.01 2.35 -4.88
N LEU A 194 -31.23 1.03 -4.91
CA LEU A 194 -32.56 0.40 -4.92
C LEU A 194 -33.16 0.20 -3.52
N GLY A 195 -32.47 0.67 -2.48
CA GLY A 195 -32.94 0.60 -1.10
C GLY A 195 -32.81 -0.77 -0.45
N ALA A 196 -31.93 -1.64 -0.98
CA ALA A 196 -31.63 -2.91 -0.32
C ALA A 196 -31.08 -2.66 1.09
N THR A 197 -31.63 -3.33 2.09
CA THR A 197 -31.15 -3.19 3.47
C THR A 197 -29.78 -3.86 3.63
N PRO A 198 -28.99 -3.49 4.66
CA PRO A 198 -27.77 -4.21 4.99
C PRO A 198 -27.93 -5.72 5.15
N GLN A 199 -29.08 -6.16 5.67
CA GLN A 199 -29.41 -7.58 5.79
C GLN A 199 -29.64 -8.24 4.42
N ASP A 200 -30.35 -7.56 3.51
CA ASP A 200 -30.56 -8.03 2.15
C ASP A 200 -29.22 -8.13 1.39
N MET A 201 -28.35 -7.12 1.53
CA MET A 201 -27.01 -7.13 0.93
C MET A 201 -26.18 -8.29 1.46
N LEU A 202 -26.18 -8.54 2.76
CA LEU A 202 -25.47 -9.68 3.36
C LEU A 202 -26.00 -11.01 2.78
N ALA A 203 -27.32 -11.19 2.73
CA ALA A 203 -27.92 -12.42 2.23
C ALA A 203 -27.64 -12.64 0.74
N ILE A 204 -27.71 -11.59 -0.08
CA ILE A 204 -27.36 -11.64 -1.50
C ILE A 204 -25.88 -11.98 -1.69
N LEU A 205 -24.97 -11.32 -0.97
CA LEU A 205 -23.52 -11.58 -1.06
C LEU A 205 -23.15 -12.99 -0.58
N GLN A 206 -23.80 -13.49 0.46
CA GLN A 206 -23.68 -14.88 0.90
C GLN A 206 -24.19 -15.85 -0.16
N ALA A 207 -25.31 -15.56 -0.82
CA ALA A 207 -25.84 -16.38 -1.90
C ALA A 207 -24.91 -16.42 -3.12
N ILE A 208 -24.32 -15.27 -3.52
CA ILE A 208 -23.32 -15.19 -4.60
C ILE A 208 -22.06 -15.97 -4.23
N LYS A 209 -21.62 -15.94 -2.96
CA LYS A 209 -20.50 -16.78 -2.49
C LYS A 209 -20.85 -18.27 -2.53
N ALA A 210 -22.03 -18.65 -2.06
CA ALA A 210 -22.48 -20.04 -2.04
C ALA A 210 -22.65 -20.63 -3.44
N SER A 211 -22.97 -19.82 -4.46
CA SER A 211 -23.03 -20.26 -5.85
C SER A 211 -21.65 -20.42 -6.51
N GLY A 212 -20.57 -20.03 -5.83
CA GLY A 212 -19.22 -20.00 -6.39
C GLY A 212 -18.99 -18.84 -7.35
N ALA A 213 -19.91 -17.87 -7.42
CA ALA A 213 -19.79 -16.73 -8.30
C ALA A 213 -18.97 -15.58 -7.70
N LEU A 214 -18.84 -15.50 -6.36
CA LEU A 214 -17.98 -14.52 -5.70
C LEU A 214 -16.57 -15.09 -5.49
N ASN A 215 -15.60 -14.53 -6.19
CA ASN A 215 -14.18 -14.85 -5.98
C ASN A 215 -13.61 -13.93 -4.88
N ALA A 216 -14.02 -14.16 -3.62
CA ALA A 216 -13.50 -13.46 -2.45
C ALA A 216 -13.81 -14.18 -1.14
N GLU A 217 -13.01 -13.90 -0.12
CA GLU A 217 -13.36 -14.19 1.25
C GLU A 217 -14.41 -13.19 1.75
N LEU A 218 -15.53 -13.71 2.26
CA LEU A 218 -16.57 -12.92 2.92
C LEU A 218 -16.43 -13.07 4.43
N GLU A 219 -16.17 -11.95 5.11
CA GLU A 219 -16.09 -11.82 6.57
C GLU A 219 -17.22 -10.93 7.08
N VAL A 220 -17.84 -11.32 8.20
CA VAL A 220 -18.94 -10.57 8.84
C VAL A 220 -18.50 -10.16 10.25
N ILE A 221 -18.64 -8.87 10.56
CA ILE A 221 -18.23 -8.24 11.83
C ILE A 221 -19.36 -7.49 12.53
#